data_AF-A0A0C3DD23-F1
#
_entry.id   AF-A0A0C3DD23-F1
#
_cell.length_a   1.000
_cell.length_b   1.000
_cell.length_c   1.000
_cell.angle_alpha   90.00
_cell.angle_beta   90.00
_cell.angle_gamma   90.00
#
_symmetry.space_group_name_H-M   'P 1'
#
loop_
_entity.id
_entity.type
_entity.pdbx_description
1 polymer ?
#
loop_
_entity_poly.entity_id
_entity_poly.type
_entity_poly.pdbx_seq_one_letter_code
_entity_poly.pdbx_strand_id
1 'polypeptide(L)'
;MSSVDLHTHSGFQRMLPESFAVVCAPKFTPNFGIFRLTDPPGLQTILECNAKEAFHPHPDVPIYTDADKGHVQMKDMALEIVDLR
;
A
#
# COMPACT_ATOMS: atom_id res chain seq x y z
N MET A 1 3.85 -2.28 -5.30
CA MET A 1 4.41 -1.77 -4.03
C MET A 1 5.78 -2.38 -3.83
N SER A 2 6.80 -1.57 -3.52
CA SER A 2 8.15 -2.03 -3.20
C SER A 2 8.22 -2.71 -1.82
N SER A 3 9.31 -3.42 -1.52
CA SER A 3 9.54 -4.01 -0.18
C SER A 3 9.40 -2.95 0.93
N VAL A 4 9.99 -1.76 0.74
CA VAL A 4 9.89 -0.64 1.69
C VAL A 4 8.46 -0.12 1.81
N ASP A 5 7.73 -0.03 0.69
CA ASP A 5 6.34 0.43 0.69
C ASP A 5 5.46 -0.54 1.49
N LEU A 6 5.66 -1.86 1.33
CA LEU A 6 4.93 -2.91 2.03
C LEU A 6 5.13 -2.79 3.55
N HIS A 7 6.39 -2.68 3.99
CA HIS A 7 6.76 -2.52 5.40
C HIS A 7 6.25 -1.20 6.00
N THR A 8 6.27 -0.12 5.22
CA THR A 8 5.70 1.18 5.66
C THR A 8 4.18 1.07 5.82
N HIS A 9 3.50 0.49 4.83
CA HIS A 9 2.04 0.43 4.80
C HIS A 9 1.45 -0.56 5.82
N SER A 10 2.18 -1.62 6.19
CA SER A 10 1.71 -2.61 7.16
C SER A 10 1.38 -1.99 8.53
N GLY A 11 2.16 -1.01 8.99
CA GLY A 11 1.88 -0.28 10.21
C GLY A 11 0.57 0.52 10.13
N PHE A 12 0.36 1.24 9.02
CA PHE A 12 -0.88 1.99 8.81
C PHE A 12 -2.10 1.07 8.74
N GLN A 13 -2.03 -0.03 7.97
CA GLN A 13 -3.15 -0.97 7.84
C GLN A 13 -3.42 -1.75 9.14
N ARG A 14 -2.39 -2.02 9.95
CA ARG A 14 -2.55 -2.63 11.28
C ARG A 14 -3.30 -1.72 12.26
N MET A 15 -3.12 -0.40 12.14
CA MET A 15 -3.81 0.61 12.96
C MET A 15 -5.21 0.92 12.44
N LEU A 16 -5.39 0.94 11.12
CA LEU A 16 -6.65 1.22 10.45
C LEU A 16 -6.87 0.18 9.31
N PRO A 17 -7.75 -0.82 9.48
CA PRO A 17 -7.96 -1.89 8.50
C PRO A 17 -8.33 -1.43 7.08
N GLU A 18 -8.91 -0.23 6.96
CA GLU A 18 -9.29 0.45 5.72
C GLU A 18 -8.17 1.33 5.14
N SER A 19 -6.99 1.37 5.75
CA SER A 19 -5.85 2.09 5.18
C SER A 19 -5.54 1.57 3.78
N PHE A 20 -5.18 2.49 2.88
CA PHE A 20 -4.74 2.19 1.52
C PHE A 20 -3.52 3.04 1.17
N ALA A 21 -2.72 2.58 0.21
CA ALA A 21 -1.55 3.27 -0.31
C ALA A 21 -1.79 3.67 -1.77
N VAL A 22 -1.49 4.93 -2.12
CA VAL A 22 -1.53 5.41 -3.50
C VAL A 22 -0.10 5.50 -4.03
N VAL A 23 0.17 4.87 -5.17
CA VAL A 23 1.47 4.95 -5.86
C VAL A 23 1.28 5.65 -7.19
N CYS A 24 1.97 6.77 -7.39
CA CYS A 24 1.96 7.51 -8.65
C CYS A 24 3.14 7.09 -9.52
N ALA A 25 2.87 6.66 -10.75
CA ALA A 25 3.84 6.24 -11.76
C ALA A 25 3.65 7.07 -13.05
N PRO A 26 4.02 8.37 -13.05
CA PRO A 26 3.62 9.35 -14.07
C PRO A 26 4.14 9.06 -15.49
N LYS A 27 5.11 8.15 -15.64
CA LYS A 27 5.65 7.73 -16.94
C LYS A 27 4.88 6.58 -17.59
N PHE A 28 3.89 6.02 -16.89
CA PHE A 28 3.16 4.81 -17.31
C PHE A 28 1.66 5.06 -17.37
N THR A 29 0.94 4.16 -18.06
CA THR A 29 -0.51 4.10 -18.08
C THR A 29 -0.95 2.71 -17.58
N PRO A 30 -1.71 2.61 -16.47
CA PRO A 30 -2.21 3.71 -15.65
C PRO A 30 -1.09 4.46 -14.91
N ASN A 31 -1.31 5.76 -14.67
CA ASN A 31 -0.33 6.67 -14.06
C ASN A 31 -0.38 6.66 -12.52
N PHE A 32 -1.30 5.92 -11.92
CA PHE A 32 -1.33 5.62 -10.49
C PHE A 32 -1.98 4.27 -10.22
N GLY A 33 -1.82 3.77 -9.01
CA GLY A 33 -2.57 2.63 -8.48
C GLY A 33 -2.88 2.83 -6.99
N ILE A 34 -3.96 2.20 -6.53
CA ILE A 34 -4.44 2.26 -5.14
C ILE A 34 -4.41 0.85 -4.57
N PHE A 35 -3.63 0.63 -3.52
CA PHE A 35 -3.30 -0.71 -3.03
C PHE A 35 -3.62 -0.85 -1.55
N ARG A 36 -3.81 -2.10 -1.12
CA ARG A 36 -3.83 -2.52 0.29
C ARG A 36 -3.09 -3.83 0.44
N LEU A 37 -2.61 -4.15 1.64
CA LEU A 37 -2.20 -5.52 1.94
C LEU A 37 -3.42 -6.42 1.99
N THR A 38 -3.27 -7.65 1.50
CA THR A 38 -4.28 -8.68 1.75
C THR A 38 -4.28 -9.02 3.23
N ASP A 39 -5.44 -9.34 3.78
CA ASP A 39 -5.58 -9.59 5.21
C ASP A 39 -6.66 -10.65 5.43
N PRO A 40 -6.29 -11.96 5.50
CA PRO A 40 -4.95 -12.56 5.28
C PRO A 40 -4.58 -12.72 3.79
N PRO A 41 -3.33 -13.14 3.41
CA PRO A 41 -2.16 -13.42 4.27
C PRO A 41 -1.10 -12.31 4.32
N GLY A 42 -1.24 -11.26 3.52
CA GLY A 42 -0.19 -10.28 3.26
C GLY A 42 0.21 -9.45 4.48
N LEU A 43 -0.78 -8.93 5.21
CA LEU A 43 -0.54 -8.12 6.41
C LEU A 43 0.33 -8.88 7.43
N GLN A 44 -0.06 -10.12 7.74
CA GLN A 44 0.71 -10.95 8.66
C GLN A 44 2.11 -11.27 8.11
N THR A 45 2.22 -11.59 6.82
CA THR A 45 3.51 -11.91 6.17
C THR A 45 4.51 -10.75 6.30
N ILE A 46 4.06 -9.51 6.15
CA ILE A 46 4.94 -8.34 6.28
C ILE A 46 5.26 -8.05 7.76
N LEU A 47 4.28 -8.17 8.66
CA LEU A 47 4.50 -7.94 10.10
C LEU A 47 5.46 -8.95 10.73
N GLU A 48 5.50 -10.19 10.22
CA GLU A 48 6.40 -11.24 10.70
C GLU A 48 7.76 -11.27 9.97
N CYS A 49 7.94 -10.42 8.96
CA CYS A 49 9.18 -10.35 8.20
C CYS A 49 10.30 -9.70 9.02
N ASN A 50 11.41 -10.42 9.22
CA ASN A 50 12.56 -9.99 10.02
C ASN A 50 13.81 -9.70 9.17
N ALA A 51 13.67 -9.59 7.84
CA ALA A 51 14.79 -9.26 6.96
C ALA A 51 15.29 -7.84 7.24
N LYS A 52 16.62 -7.66 7.30
CA LYS A 52 17.26 -6.39 7.66
C LYS A 52 17.58 -5.49 6.46
N GLU A 53 17.58 -6.06 5.26
CA GLU A 53 17.86 -5.34 4.03
C GLU A 53 16.65 -4.46 3.65
N ALA A 54 16.89 -3.25 3.17
CA ALA A 54 15.81 -2.34 2.79
C ALA A 54 14.96 -2.90 1.63
N PHE A 55 15.61 -3.58 0.67
CA PHE A 55 14.95 -4.22 -0.46
C PHE A 55 15.25 -5.71 -0.43
N HIS A 56 14.22 -6.51 -0.14
CA HIS A 56 14.29 -7.96 -0.14
C HIS A 56 12.99 -8.54 -0.71
N PRO A 57 13.04 -9.76 -1.29
CA PRO A 57 11.85 -10.47 -1.72
C PRO A 57 11.04 -10.97 -0.51
N HIS A 58 9.73 -11.12 -0.70
CA HIS A 58 8.80 -11.78 0.23
C HIS A 58 8.37 -13.14 -0.33
N PRO A 59 7.80 -14.04 0.49
CA PRO A 59 7.24 -15.30 0.01
C PRO A 59 6.25 -15.09 -1.12
N ASP A 60 6.17 -16.05 -2.05
CA ASP A 60 5.26 -16.02 -3.20
C ASP A 60 3.82 -16.33 -2.77
N VAL A 61 3.23 -15.38 -2.06
CA VAL A 61 1.83 -15.37 -1.63
C VAL A 61 1.19 -14.05 -2.07
N PRO A 62 -0.15 -13.93 -2.12
CA PRO A 62 -0.79 -12.69 -2.48
C PRO A 62 -0.56 -11.64 -1.38
N ILE A 63 0.51 -10.86 -1.45
CA ILE A 63 0.88 -9.90 -0.38
C ILE A 63 -0.02 -8.65 -0.41
N TYR A 64 -0.31 -8.13 -1.59
CA TYR A 64 -1.11 -6.92 -1.76
C TYR A 64 -2.08 -7.06 -2.93
N THR A 65 -3.08 -6.21 -2.95
CA THR A 65 -4.13 -6.18 -3.98
C THR A 65 -4.60 -4.75 -4.22
N ASP A 66 -5.38 -4.55 -5.28
CA ASP A 66 -6.01 -3.27 -5.57
C ASP A 66 -7.11 -2.95 -4.53
N ALA A 67 -7.18 -1.72 -4.05
CA ALA A 67 -8.17 -1.28 -3.06
C ALA A 67 -9.38 -0.53 -3.68
N ASP A 68 -9.24 -0.06 -4.92
CA ASP A 68 -10.25 0.72 -5.66
C ASP A 68 -11.48 -0.09 -6.08
N LYS A 69 -11.40 -1.42 -6.02
CA LYS A 69 -12.54 -2.35 -6.24
C LYS A 69 -13.29 -2.69 -4.95
N GLY A 70 -12.87 -2.13 -3.81
CA GLY A 70 -13.40 -2.43 -2.49
C GLY A 70 -13.95 -1.18 -1.81
N HIS A 71 -13.28 -0.75 -0.75
CA HIS A 71 -13.76 0.29 0.17
C HIS A 71 -13.34 1.71 -0.24
N VAL A 72 -12.69 1.88 -1.40
CA VAL A 72 -12.26 3.18 -1.92
C VAL A 72 -13.12 3.59 -3.12
N GLN A 73 -13.60 4.84 -3.12
CA GLN A 73 -14.34 5.43 -4.23
C GLN A 73 -13.71 6.75 -4.65
N MET A 74 -13.41 6.89 -5.94
CA MET A 74 -12.90 8.14 -6.52
C MET A 74 -14.07 9.11 -6.75
N LYS A 75 -13.92 10.35 -6.27
CA LYS A 75 -14.89 11.43 -6.46
C LYS A 75 -14.17 12.72 -6.77
N ASP A 76 -14.74 13.50 -7.67
CA ASP A 76 -14.29 14.87 -7.91
C ASP A 76 -14.77 15.75 -6.76
N MET A 77 -13.82 16.19 -5.94
CA MET A 77 -14.08 17.06 -4.79
C MET A 77 -12.94 18.06 -4.61
N ALA A 78 -13.24 19.17 -3.94
CA ALA A 78 -12.22 20.13 -3.56
C ALA A 78 -11.21 19.46 -2.59
N LEU A 79 -9.92 19.70 -2.83
CA LEU A 79 -8.81 19.22 -2.01
C LEU A 79 -7.98 20.43 -1.57
N GLU A 80 -7.56 20.42 -0.30
CA GLU A 80 -6.59 21.36 0.24
C GLU A 80 -5.23 20.65 0.38
N ILE A 81 -4.15 21.31 -0.04
CA ILE A 81 -2.78 20.81 0.08
C ILE A 81 -2.06 21.68 1.10
N VAL A 82 -1.62 21.08 2.21
CA VAL A 82 -0.80 21.73 3.23
C VAL A 82 0.64 21.22 3.12
N ASP A 83 1.58 22.13 2.89
CA ASP A 83 3.01 21.82 2.78
C ASP A 83 3.75 22.26 4.05
N LEU A 84 4.44 21.33 4.70
CA LEU A 84 5.17 21.54 5.96
C LEU A 84 6.70 21.41 5.82
N ARG A 85 7.22 21.39 4.58
CA ARG A 85 8.65 21.23 4.28
C ARG A 85 9.47 22.49 4.54
#